data_AF-A0A0F9MCA8-F1
#
_entry.id   AF-A0A0F9MCA8-F1
#
_cell.length_a   1.000
_cell.length_b   1.000
_cell.length_c   1.000
_cell.angle_alpha   90.00
_cell.angle_beta   90.00
_cell.angle_gamma   90.00
#
_symmetry.space_group_name_H-M   'P 1'
#
loop_
_entity.id
_entity.type
_entity.pdbx_description
1 polymer ?
#
loop_
_entity_poly.entity_id
_entity_poly.type
_entity_poly.pdbx_seq_one_letter_code
_entity_poly.pdbx_strand_id
1 'polypeptide(L)'
;MKITTERVHPDEPCHGLREGPRNGRWLQRVYVVRGDAVAEWVKDYGPVEDWKDATEVIYPSFGENSVAQLQELAERDRNSDKWAKRRREMQAESTLISDILKQEETLLDVVRNRSIIGPAITVQRNDFPREAVINKQKEKRNDAKRRRAS
;
A
#
# COMPACT_ATOMS: atom_id res chain seq x y z
N MET A 1 32.57 7.49 13.08
CA MET A 1 32.33 6.75 14.35
C MET A 1 30.89 7.01 14.74
N LYS A 2 30.07 5.96 14.95
CA LYS A 2 28.67 6.13 15.33
C LYS A 2 28.58 6.10 16.86
N ILE A 3 28.24 7.22 17.46
CA ILE A 3 28.08 7.32 18.91
C ILE A 3 26.64 6.92 19.23
N THR A 4 26.47 5.89 20.06
CA THR A 4 25.14 5.52 20.58
C THR A 4 25.01 6.07 21.99
N THR A 5 23.86 6.67 22.29
CA THR A 5 23.54 7.17 23.63
C THR A 5 22.39 6.37 24.22
N GLU A 6 22.44 6.12 25.53
CA GLU A 6 21.37 5.41 26.26
C GLU A 6 20.19 6.33 26.60
N ARG A 7 20.46 7.62 26.79
CA ARG A 7 19.47 8.63 27.16
C ARG A 7 19.53 9.86 26.28
N VAL A 8 18.40 10.52 26.14
CA VAL A 8 18.20 11.82 25.48
C VAL A 8 17.28 12.67 26.35
N HIS A 9 17.58 13.96 26.44
CA HIS A 9 16.74 14.92 27.13
C HIS A 9 15.74 15.56 26.15
N PRO A 10 14.51 15.88 26.62
CA PRO A 10 13.46 16.50 25.80
C PRO A 10 13.92 17.77 25.07
N ASP A 11 14.75 18.58 25.74
CA ASP A 11 15.20 19.89 25.27
C ASP A 11 16.52 19.84 24.48
N GLU A 12 17.12 18.66 24.31
CA GLU A 12 18.35 18.55 23.53
C GLU A 12 18.12 18.90 22.05
N PRO A 13 19.09 19.58 21.39
CA PRO A 13 19.01 19.91 19.98
C PRO A 13 19.11 18.64 19.13
N CYS A 14 18.13 18.45 18.26
CA CYS A 14 17.98 17.25 17.46
C CYS A 14 18.50 17.47 16.03
N HIS A 15 19.31 16.53 15.54
CA HIS A 15 19.71 16.41 14.13
C HIS A 15 18.67 15.65 13.29
N GLY A 16 17.60 15.18 13.91
CA GLY A 16 16.48 14.57 13.21
C GLY A 16 16.02 13.28 13.85
N LEU A 17 14.91 12.78 13.32
CA LEU A 17 14.25 11.57 13.78
C LEU A 17 13.91 10.69 12.59
N ARG A 18 14.18 9.40 12.71
CA ARG A 18 13.73 8.39 11.74
C ARG A 18 13.00 7.26 12.45
N GLU A 19 11.77 7.04 12.08
CA GLU A 19 10.93 5.98 12.61
C GLU A 19 10.53 5.01 11.51
N GLY A 20 10.80 3.72 11.71
CA GLY A 20 10.48 2.72 10.71
C GLY A 20 11.02 1.33 11.01
N PRO A 21 10.82 0.37 10.11
CA PRO A 21 11.20 -1.01 10.31
C PRO A 21 12.72 -1.19 10.18
N ARG A 22 13.32 -1.95 11.11
CA ARG A 22 14.72 -2.39 11.04
C ARG A 22 14.85 -3.76 11.71
N ASN A 23 15.40 -4.74 10.99
CA ASN A 23 15.60 -6.10 11.49
C ASN A 23 14.30 -6.74 12.05
N GLY A 24 13.16 -6.51 11.39
CA GLY A 24 11.86 -7.04 11.83
C GLY A 24 11.23 -6.32 13.03
N ARG A 25 11.83 -5.24 13.52
CA ARG A 25 11.30 -4.42 14.63
C ARG A 25 11.01 -2.99 14.21
N TRP A 26 9.97 -2.40 14.78
CA TRP A 26 9.63 -1.00 14.56
C TRP A 26 10.45 -0.14 15.52
N LEU A 27 11.39 0.64 14.99
CA LEU A 27 12.33 1.41 15.79
C LEU A 27 12.18 2.90 15.51
N GLN A 28 12.18 3.71 16.56
CA GLN A 28 12.37 5.14 16.46
C GLN A 28 13.82 5.47 16.80
N ARG A 29 14.50 6.12 15.87
CA ARG A 29 15.89 6.56 15.99
C ARG A 29 15.91 8.07 16.06
N VAL A 30 16.45 8.61 17.14
CA VAL A 30 16.62 10.04 17.35
C VAL A 30 18.11 10.34 17.26
N TYR A 31 18.46 11.35 16.47
CA TYR A 31 19.84 11.79 16.29
C TYR A 31 20.00 13.11 17.00
N VAL A 32 20.91 13.19 17.97
CA VAL A 32 21.05 14.36 18.86
C VAL A 32 22.44 14.96 18.68
N VAL A 33 22.52 16.29 18.67
CA VAL A 33 23.78 17.01 18.51
C VAL A 33 24.41 17.25 19.88
N ARG A 34 25.63 16.76 20.10
CA ARG A 34 26.40 16.95 21.34
C ARG A 34 27.81 17.41 20.99
N GLY A 35 28.03 18.72 21.03
CA GLY A 35 29.27 19.32 20.53
C GLY A 35 29.44 19.03 19.03
N ASP A 36 30.60 18.53 18.63
CA ASP A 36 30.93 18.24 17.22
C ASP A 36 30.47 16.85 16.75
N ALA A 37 29.64 16.16 17.53
CA ALA A 37 29.22 14.80 17.22
C ALA A 37 27.70 14.61 17.26
N VAL A 38 27.22 13.70 16.42
CA VAL A 38 25.82 13.25 16.39
C VAL A 38 25.72 11.90 17.08
N ALA A 39 24.93 11.83 18.14
CA ALA A 39 24.64 10.61 18.87
C ALA A 39 23.28 10.03 18.45
N GLU A 40 23.22 8.71 18.21
CA GLU A 40 21.96 8.00 17.95
C GLU A 40 21.39 7.43 19.25
N TRP A 41 20.12 7.70 19.50
CA TRP A 41 19.31 7.02 20.51
C TRP A 41 18.24 6.20 19.80
N VAL A 42 17.95 5.00 20.32
CA VAL A 42 17.01 4.07 19.70
C VAL A 42 15.97 3.65 20.73
N LYS A 43 14.70 3.80 20.34
CA LYS A 43 13.56 3.22 21.04
C LYS A 43 12.94 2.13 20.19
N ASP A 44 12.70 1.00 20.84
CA ASP A 44 12.08 -0.15 20.22
C ASP A 44 10.60 -0.22 20.60
N TYR A 45 9.73 -0.28 19.59
CA TYR A 45 8.28 -0.37 19.74
C TYR A 45 7.75 -1.79 19.52
N GLY A 46 8.60 -2.77 19.24
CA GLY A 46 8.21 -4.17 19.08
C GLY A 46 8.29 -4.68 17.63
N PRO A 47 7.67 -5.84 17.35
CA PRO A 47 7.66 -6.45 16.02
C PRO A 47 6.97 -5.57 14.97
N VAL A 48 7.50 -5.56 13.74
CA VAL A 48 6.89 -4.81 12.61
C VAL A 48 5.47 -5.29 12.29
N GLU A 49 5.14 -6.54 12.61
CA GLU A 49 3.81 -7.10 12.37
C GLU A 49 2.69 -6.40 13.15
N ASP A 50 2.99 -5.78 14.29
CA ASP A 50 2.03 -4.99 15.07
C ASP A 50 1.77 -3.61 14.44
N TRP A 51 2.61 -3.21 13.47
CA TRP A 51 2.66 -1.87 12.88
C TRP A 51 2.37 -1.89 11.37
N LYS A 52 1.44 -2.73 10.90
CA LYS A 52 1.11 -2.87 9.45
C LYS A 52 0.65 -1.58 8.79
N ASP A 53 -0.07 -0.75 9.54
CA ASP A 53 -0.58 0.55 9.10
C ASP A 53 0.32 1.72 9.53
N ALA A 54 1.53 1.48 10.05
CA ALA A 54 2.46 2.56 10.33
C ALA A 54 3.21 2.98 9.06
N THR A 55 3.50 4.27 8.90
CA THR A 55 4.30 4.79 7.78
C THR A 55 5.71 5.05 8.28
N GLU A 56 6.74 4.72 7.48
CA GLU A 56 8.09 5.17 7.80
C GLU A 56 8.16 6.69 7.71
N VAL A 57 8.68 7.34 8.75
CA VAL A 57 8.76 8.79 8.82
C VAL A 57 10.20 9.22 9.05
N ILE A 58 10.60 10.28 8.35
CA ILE A 58 11.89 10.93 8.49
C ILE A 58 11.63 12.42 8.71
N TYR A 59 12.02 12.93 9.87
CA TYR A 59 12.06 14.36 10.17
C TYR A 59 13.51 14.83 10.17
N PRO A 60 13.97 15.49 9.09
CA PRO A 60 15.27 16.14 9.11
C PRO A 60 15.23 17.35 10.04
N SER A 61 16.29 17.55 10.83
CA SER A 61 16.51 18.77 11.60
C SER A 61 18.02 19.01 11.71
N PHE A 62 18.45 20.24 11.95
CA PHE A 62 19.87 20.58 12.05
C PHE A 62 20.19 21.26 13.39
N GLY A 63 19.52 20.82 14.46
CA GLY A 63 19.63 21.39 15.81
C GLY A 63 18.59 22.46 16.13
N GLU A 64 17.71 22.79 15.18
CA GLU A 64 16.65 23.78 15.35
C GLU A 64 15.48 23.26 16.19
N ASN A 65 15.20 21.95 16.09
CA ASN A 65 14.11 21.32 16.82
C ASN A 65 14.64 20.55 18.02
N SER A 66 13.86 20.54 19.09
CA SER A 66 14.17 19.70 20.25
C SER A 66 13.77 18.25 20.00
N VAL A 67 14.35 17.34 20.77
CA VAL A 67 13.97 15.92 20.76
C VAL A 67 12.48 15.75 21.01
N ALA A 68 11.91 16.47 21.98
CA ALA A 68 10.49 16.39 22.31
C ALA A 68 9.59 16.79 21.14
N GLN A 69 9.92 17.89 20.44
CA GLN A 69 9.14 18.34 19.29
C GLN A 69 9.10 17.28 18.18
N LEU A 70 10.24 16.67 17.86
CA LEU A 70 10.26 15.64 16.82
C LEU A 70 9.56 14.36 17.25
N GLN A 71 9.65 13.98 18.53
CA GLN A 71 8.92 12.84 19.07
C GLN A 71 7.41 13.05 19.05
N GLU A 72 6.94 14.26 19.38
CA GLU A 72 5.52 14.63 19.32
C GLU A 72 5.01 14.58 17.87
N LEU A 73 5.77 15.10 16.91
CA LEU A 73 5.43 14.99 15.49
C LEU A 73 5.32 13.52 15.04
N ALA A 74 6.30 12.69 15.42
CA ALA A 74 6.29 11.27 15.10
C ALA A 74 5.10 10.54 15.72
N GLU A 75 4.76 10.85 16.98
CA GLU A 75 3.60 10.28 17.66
C GLU A 75 2.29 10.71 17.00
N ARG A 76 2.16 12.00 16.63
CA ARG A 76 1.00 12.51 15.92
C ARG A 76 0.81 11.81 14.58
N ASP A 77 1.87 11.66 13.80
CA ASP A 77 1.78 11.03 12.48
C ASP A 77 1.51 9.52 12.57
N ARG A 78 2.01 8.85 13.62
CA ARG A 78 1.70 7.45 13.92
C ARG A 78 0.22 7.24 14.25
N ASN A 79 -0.40 8.20 14.94
CA ASN A 79 -1.82 8.15 15.30
C ASN A 79 -2.73 8.80 14.23
N SER A 80 -2.16 9.27 13.11
CA SER A 80 -2.93 9.93 12.05
C SER A 80 -3.39 8.95 10.98
N ASP A 81 -4.71 8.83 10.82
CA ASP A 81 -5.33 8.05 9.73
C ASP A 81 -5.06 8.62 8.33
N LYS A 82 -4.52 9.84 8.22
CA LYS A 82 -4.29 10.52 6.95
C LYS A 82 -3.42 9.70 6.01
N TRP A 83 -2.31 9.17 6.52
CA TRP A 83 -1.36 8.40 5.71
C TRP A 83 -1.83 6.97 5.45
N ALA A 84 -2.54 6.36 6.40
CA ALA A 84 -3.20 5.08 6.20
C ALA A 84 -4.25 5.16 5.08
N LYS A 85 -5.11 6.19 5.11
CA LYS A 85 -6.14 6.42 4.09
C LYS A 85 -5.52 6.67 2.70
N ARG A 86 -4.50 7.52 2.61
CA ARG A 86 -3.80 7.79 1.35
C ARG A 86 -3.17 6.53 0.73
N ARG A 87 -2.63 5.61 1.54
CA ARG A 87 -2.11 4.33 1.04
C ARG A 87 -3.20 3.41 0.50
N ARG A 88 -4.34 3.33 1.18
CA ARG A 88 -5.51 2.57 0.68
C ARG A 88 -6.00 3.14 -0.65
N GLU A 89 -6.05 4.46 -0.77
CA GLU A 89 -6.40 5.15 -2.02
C GLU A 89 -5.39 4.84 -3.14
N MET A 90 -4.08 4.97 -2.89
CA MET A 90 -3.06 4.62 -3.89
C MET A 90 -3.08 3.14 -4.30
N GLN A 91 -3.34 2.22 -3.37
CA GLN A 91 -3.50 0.80 -3.69
C GLN A 91 -4.75 0.54 -4.55
N ALA A 92 -5.86 1.20 -4.24
CA ALA A 92 -7.08 1.11 -5.02
C ALA A 92 -6.93 1.71 -6.44
N GLU A 93 -6.23 2.84 -6.56
CA GLU A 93 -5.90 3.44 -7.86
C GLU A 93 -4.99 2.53 -8.70
N SER A 94 -4.04 1.83 -8.06
CA SER A 94 -3.16 0.87 -8.75
C SER A 94 -3.93 -0.33 -9.33
N THR A 95 -5.02 -0.76 -8.68
CA THR A 95 -5.89 -1.82 -9.23
C THR A 95 -6.77 -1.33 -10.38
N LEU A 96 -7.12 -0.04 -10.37
CA LEU A 96 -8.01 0.57 -11.37
C LEU A 96 -7.39 0.54 -12.77
N ILE A 97 -6.08 0.81 -12.89
CA ILE A 97 -5.35 0.74 -14.17
C ILE A 97 -5.31 -0.69 -14.71
N SER A 98 -5.03 -1.67 -13.84
CA SER A 98 -5.01 -3.08 -14.27
C SER A 98 -6.39 -3.59 -14.70
N ASP A 99 -7.45 -3.10 -14.05
CA ASP A 99 -8.83 -3.46 -14.41
C ASP A 99 -9.24 -2.81 -15.73
N ILE A 100 -8.83 -1.56 -15.99
CA ILE A 100 -9.06 -0.89 -17.30
C ILE A 100 -8.36 -1.66 -18.43
N LEU A 101 -7.10 -2.07 -18.24
CA LEU A 101 -6.37 -2.84 -19.26
C LEU A 101 -7.04 -4.19 -19.56
N LYS A 102 -7.51 -4.90 -18.53
CA LYS A 102 -8.28 -6.15 -18.71
C LYS A 102 -9.60 -5.92 -19.45
N GLN A 103 -10.28 -4.80 -19.18
CA GLN A 103 -11.51 -4.43 -19.89
C GLN A 103 -11.23 -4.13 -21.37
N GLU A 104 -10.16 -3.40 -21.70
CA GLU A 104 -9.76 -3.14 -23.09
C GLU A 104 -9.39 -4.42 -23.83
N GLU A 105 -8.64 -5.33 -23.20
CA GLU A 105 -8.29 -6.62 -23.80
C GLU A 105 -9.54 -7.45 -24.10
N THR A 106 -10.51 -7.48 -23.17
CA THR A 106 -11.80 -8.15 -23.36
C THR A 106 -12.58 -7.54 -24.53
N LEU A 107 -12.60 -6.21 -24.66
CA LEU A 107 -13.27 -5.52 -25.76
C LEU A 107 -12.58 -5.79 -27.11
N LEU A 108 -11.24 -5.79 -27.14
CA LEU A 108 -10.48 -6.13 -28.33
C LEU A 108 -10.74 -7.56 -28.78
N ASP A 109 -10.83 -8.50 -27.86
CA ASP A 109 -11.20 -9.89 -28.16
C ASP A 109 -12.63 -10.00 -28.69
N VAL A 110 -13.58 -9.23 -28.16
CA VAL A 110 -14.96 -9.17 -28.68
C VAL A 110 -15.00 -8.58 -30.09
N VAL A 111 -14.22 -7.52 -30.36
CA VAL A 111 -14.13 -6.90 -31.70
C VAL A 111 -13.45 -7.84 -32.69
N ARG A 112 -12.37 -8.52 -32.29
CA ARG A 112 -11.68 -9.55 -33.11
C ARG A 112 -12.59 -10.74 -33.41
N ASN A 113 -13.57 -11.03 -32.54
CA ASN A 113 -14.58 -12.06 -32.74
C ASN A 113 -15.83 -11.60 -33.51
N ARG A 114 -15.86 -10.39 -34.09
CA ARG A 114 -16.97 -9.98 -34.98
C ARG A 114 -16.88 -10.69 -36.33
N SER A 115 -17.93 -11.42 -36.68
CA SER A 115 -18.14 -12.00 -38.02
C SER A 115 -18.47 -10.92 -39.05
N ILE A 116 -17.81 -10.94 -40.21
CA ILE A 116 -18.18 -10.14 -41.38
C ILE A 116 -19.25 -10.90 -42.15
N ILE A 117 -20.43 -10.31 -42.33
CA ILE A 117 -21.51 -10.88 -43.15
C ILE A 117 -21.66 -9.98 -44.39
N GLY A 118 -21.35 -10.54 -45.56
CA GLY A 118 -21.52 -9.88 -46.86
C GLY A 118 -22.26 -10.78 -47.86
N PRO A 119 -22.63 -10.27 -49.04
CA PRO A 119 -23.53 -10.97 -49.99
C PRO A 119 -23.05 -12.34 -50.48
N ALA A 120 -21.77 -12.67 -50.33
CA ALA A 120 -21.17 -13.91 -50.84
C ALA A 120 -20.29 -14.67 -49.81
N ILE A 121 -20.17 -14.18 -48.57
CA ILE A 121 -19.30 -14.81 -47.55
C ILE A 121 -19.98 -14.72 -46.18
N THR A 122 -20.20 -15.88 -45.56
CA THR A 122 -20.62 -16.04 -44.17
C THR A 122 -19.57 -16.85 -43.42
N VAL A 123 -18.55 -16.17 -42.88
CA VAL A 123 -17.62 -16.80 -41.92
C VAL A 123 -18.06 -16.42 -40.51
N GLN A 124 -18.82 -17.32 -39.89
CA GLN A 124 -19.09 -17.27 -38.44
C GLN A 124 -17.95 -17.98 -37.71
N ARG A 125 -17.06 -17.22 -37.08
CA ARG A 125 -16.19 -17.76 -36.04
C ARG A 125 -16.98 -17.76 -34.72
N ASN A 126 -17.77 -18.81 -34.49
CA ASN A 126 -18.19 -19.15 -33.12
C ASN A 126 -16.90 -19.43 -32.31
N ASP A 127 -16.70 -18.98 -31.07
CA ASP A 127 -17.61 -19.02 -29.95
C ASP A 127 -17.26 -17.90 -28.94
N PHE A 128 -18.26 -17.51 -28.13
CA PHE A 128 -18.15 -16.64 -26.97
C PHE A 128 -16.86 -16.88 -26.14
N PRO A 129 -16.30 -15.84 -25.48
CA PRO A 129 -15.19 -16.04 -24.55
C PRO A 129 -15.56 -17.16 -23.58
N ARG A 130 -14.72 -18.20 -23.50
CA ARG A 130 -15.02 -19.45 -22.76
C ARG A 130 -15.52 -19.17 -21.34
N GLU A 131 -15.02 -18.11 -20.72
CA GLU A 131 -15.42 -17.63 -19.40
C GLU A 131 -16.89 -17.21 -19.32
N ALA A 132 -17.43 -16.54 -20.34
CA ALA A 132 -18.84 -16.14 -20.38
C ALA A 132 -19.76 -17.37 -20.49
N VAL A 133 -19.34 -18.40 -21.24
CA VAL A 133 -20.07 -19.67 -21.34
C VAL A 133 -20.04 -20.42 -20.00
N ILE A 134 -18.88 -20.49 -19.35
CA ILE A 134 -18.70 -21.13 -18.04
C ILE A 134 -19.55 -20.42 -16.97
N ASN A 135 -19.55 -19.08 -16.94
CA ASN A 135 -20.34 -18.31 -15.99
C ASN A 135 -21.84 -18.51 -16.21
N LYS A 136 -22.31 -18.47 -17.47
CA LYS A 136 -23.72 -18.72 -17.80
C LYS A 136 -24.16 -20.14 -17.43
N GLN A 137 -23.28 -21.14 -17.54
CA GLN A 137 -23.55 -22.50 -17.09
C GLN A 137 -23.58 -22.62 -15.57
N LYS A 138 -22.68 -21.93 -14.85
CA LYS A 138 -22.67 -21.87 -13.38
C LYS A 138 -23.94 -21.21 -12.83
N GLU A 139 -24.38 -20.10 -13.42
CA GLU A 139 -25.63 -19.42 -13.05
C GLU A 139 -26.84 -20.34 -13.23
N LYS A 140 -26.97 -20.99 -14.39
CA LYS A 140 -28.05 -21.97 -14.63
C LYS A 140 -28.04 -23.12 -13.60
N ARG A 141 -26.87 -23.62 -13.22
CA ARG A 141 -26.73 -24.68 -12.21
C ARG A 141 -27.17 -24.21 -10.83
N ASN A 142 -26.83 -22.98 -10.46
CA ASN A 142 -27.17 -22.39 -9.17
C ASN A 142 -28.67 -22.08 -9.07
N ASP A 143 -29.29 -21.57 -10.14
CA ASP A 143 -30.74 -21.35 -10.19
C ASP A 143 -31.53 -22.65 -10.11
N ALA A 144 -31.07 -23.71 -10.78
CA ALA A 144 -31.70 -25.02 -10.68
C ALA A 144 -31.62 -25.60 -9.26
N LYS A 145 -30.52 -25.36 -8.54
CA LYS A 145 -30.40 -25.73 -7.11
C LYS A 145 -31.35 -24.92 -6.23
N ARG A 146 -31.46 -23.60 -6.45
CA ARG A 146 -32.36 -22.73 -5.68
C ARG A 146 -33.82 -23.14 -5.84
N ARG A 147 -34.26 -23.47 -7.06
CA ARG A 147 -35.63 -23.93 -7.34
C ARG A 147 -35.97 -25.31 -6.77
N ARG A 148 -34.98 -26.13 -6.40
CA ARG A 148 -35.19 -27.43 -5.74
C ARG A 148 -35.16 -27.33 -4.21
N ALA A 149 -34.69 -26.21 -3.68
CA ALA A 149 -34.60 -25.93 -2.24
C ALA A 149 -35.76 -25.07 -1.73
N SER A 150 -36.61 -24.56 -2.64
CA SER A 150 -37.93 -23.97 -2.39
C SER A 150 -39.02 -24.98 -2.63
#